data_AF-A0A355WCD5-F1
#
_entry.id   AF-A0A355WCD5-F1
#
_cell.length_a   1.000
_cell.length_b   1.000
_cell.length_c   1.000
_cell.angle_alpha   90.00
_cell.angle_beta   90.00
_cell.angle_gamma   90.00
#
_symmetry.space_group_name_H-M   'P 1'
#
loop_
_entity.id
_entity.type
_entity.pdbx_description
1 polymer ?
#
loop_
_entity_poly.entity_id
_entity_poly.type
_entity_poly.pdbx_seq_one_letter_code
_entity_poly.pdbx_strand_id
1 'polypeptide(L)' 'MLKNIDIVNEVGKKVSKEDAKEVVKIKCRNCGALNDEDSKYCKSCGREI' A
#
# COMPACT_ATOMS: atom_id res chain seq x y z
N MET A 1 -15.48 -0.45 40.87
CA MET A 1 -14.96 0.90 40.56
C MET A 1 -14.26 0.80 39.21
N LEU A 2 -15.04 0.96 38.13
CA LEU A 2 -14.53 0.92 36.77
C LEU A 2 -13.75 2.22 36.51
N LYS A 3 -12.49 2.11 36.09
CA LYS A 3 -11.77 3.18 35.39
C LYS A 3 -11.01 2.53 34.25
N ASN A 4 -11.67 2.47 33.10
CA ASN A 4 -11.05 2.16 31.83
C ASN A 4 -10.16 3.35 31.48
N ILE A 5 -8.88 3.10 31.29
CA ILE A 5 -7.94 4.11 30.81
C ILE A 5 -8.03 4.14 29.28
N ASP A 6 -8.60 5.23 28.79
CA ASP A 6 -8.48 5.68 27.42
C ASP A 6 -7.02 6.06 27.12
N ILE A 7 -6.72 6.22 25.82
CA ILE A 7 -5.53 6.89 25.23
C ILE A 7 -4.44 5.91 24.76
N VAL A 8 -4.50 5.58 23.46
CA VAL A 8 -3.49 6.01 22.46
C VAL A 8 -4.12 5.95 21.07
N ASN A 9 -4.70 7.08 20.66
CA ASN A 9 -5.01 7.37 19.27
C ASN A 9 -3.81 8.18 18.78
N GLU A 10 -2.94 7.64 17.90
CA GLU A 10 -2.18 8.47 16.97
C GLU A 10 -1.37 7.70 15.90
N VAL A 11 -1.66 8.08 14.65
CA VAL A 11 -0.86 8.01 13.42
C VAL A 11 -0.82 6.68 12.65
N GLY A 12 -1.75 6.59 11.69
CA GLY A 12 -1.68 5.67 10.56
C GLY A 12 -2.40 6.20 9.32
N LYS A 13 -2.14 7.46 8.95
CA LYS A 13 -2.36 8.03 7.61
C LYS A 13 -3.74 7.82 6.97
N LYS A 14 -4.60 8.83 7.16
CA LYS A 14 -5.75 9.25 6.32
C LYS A 14 -5.93 8.44 5.03
N VAL A 15 -6.82 7.44 5.05
CA VAL A 15 -7.47 6.96 3.83
C VAL A 15 -8.70 7.84 3.66
N SER A 16 -8.53 8.96 2.96
CA SER A 16 -9.65 9.80 2.52
C SER A 16 -10.52 8.95 1.60
N LYS A 17 -11.73 8.64 2.09
CA LYS A 17 -12.77 7.84 1.43
C LYS A 17 -13.54 8.68 0.39
N GLU A 18 -12.83 9.34 -0.51
CA GLU A 18 -13.42 10.03 -1.66
C GLU A 18 -12.64 9.57 -2.89
N ASP A 19 -13.34 8.89 -3.80
CA ASP A 19 -12.84 8.28 -5.04
C ASP A 19 -11.86 7.10 -4.87
N ALA A 20 -12.38 5.96 -4.40
CA ALA A 20 -11.69 4.67 -4.42
C ALA A 20 -11.54 4.15 -5.86
N LYS A 21 -10.68 4.78 -6.66
CA LYS A 21 -10.24 4.24 -7.94
C LYS A 21 -9.41 3.00 -7.62
N GLU A 22 -9.90 1.82 -7.98
CA GLU A 22 -9.14 0.58 -7.86
C GLU A 22 -7.85 0.72 -8.67
N VAL A 23 -6.70 0.70 -7.99
CA VAL A 23 -5.39 0.77 -8.64
C VAL A 23 -4.90 -0.66 -8.83
N VAL A 24 -4.90 -1.13 -10.07
CA VAL A 24 -4.33 -2.42 -10.44
C VAL A 24 -2.81 -2.35 -10.31
N LYS A 25 -2.23 -3.40 -9.72
CA LYS A 25 -0.78 -3.55 -9.58
C LYS A 25 -0.32 -4.91 -10.08
N ILE A 26 0.84 -4.94 -10.72
CA ILE A 26 1.46 -6.15 -11.24
C ILE A 26 2.58 -6.60 -10.29
N LYS A 27 2.54 -7.89 -9.92
CA LYS A 27 3.59 -8.52 -9.11
C LYS A 27 4.75 -8.93 -10.02
N CYS A 28 5.96 -8.46 -9.71
CA CYS A 28 7.17 -8.87 -10.40
C CYS A 28 7.44 -10.36 -10.18
N ARG A 29 7.59 -11.13 -11.26
CA ARG A 29 7.88 -12.57 -11.21
C ARG A 29 9.27 -12.90 -10.67
N ASN A 30 10.21 -11.95 -10.73
CA ASN A 30 11.58 -12.15 -10.27
C ASN A 30 11.78 -11.86 -8.77
N CYS A 31 11.26 -10.74 -8.25
CA CYS A 31 11.48 -10.33 -6.86
C CYS A 31 10.21 -10.21 -6.01
N GLY A 32 9.02 -10.32 -6.61
CA GLY A 32 7.75 -10.23 -5.90
C GLY A 32 7.26 -8.81 -5.58
N ALA A 33 7.97 -7.76 -5.97
CA ALA A 33 7.53 -6.37 -5.76
C ALA A 33 6.22 -6.07 -6.52
N LEU A 34 5.37 -5.20 -5.95
CA LEU A 34 4.16 -4.69 -6.61
C LEU A 34 4.47 -3.39 -7.38
N ASN A 35 4.16 -3.37 -8.67
CA ASN A 35 4.48 -2.30 -9.60
C ASN A 35 3.20 -1.81 -10.29
N ASP A 36 3.24 -0.60 -10.84
CA ASP A 36 2.10 -0.02 -11.54
C ASP A 36 1.86 -0.79 -12.85
N GLU A 37 0.60 -0.86 -13.29
CA GLU A 37 0.22 -1.66 -14.47
C GLU A 37 0.94 -1.25 -15.76
N ASP A 38 1.34 0.03 -15.87
CA ASP A 38 2.09 0.57 -17.01
C ASP A 38 3.63 0.41 -16.88
N SER A 39 4.12 -0.23 -15.82
CA SER A 39 5.56 -0.39 -15.58
C SER A 39 6.18 -1.41 -16.54
N LYS A 40 7.09 -0.96 -17.41
CA LYS A 40 7.90 -1.86 -18.27
C LYS A 40 8.98 -2.62 -17.49
N TYR A 41 9.50 -2.01 -16.42
CA TYR A 41 10.57 -2.59 -15.60
C TYR A 41 10.24 -2.46 -14.11
N CYS A 42 10.75 -3.39 -13.32
CA CYS A 42 10.55 -3.43 -11.89
C CYS A 42 11.32 -2.31 -11.19
N LYS A 43 10.59 -1.48 -10.44
CA LYS A 43 11.18 -0.41 -9.63
C LYS A 43 12.10 -0.91 -8.51
N SER A 44 12.01 -2.20 -8.17
CA SER A 44 12.80 -2.80 -7.10
C SER A 44 14.03 -3.55 -7.61
N CYS A 45 13.92 -4.31 -8.70
CA CYS A 45 15.03 -5.16 -9.18
C CYS A 45 15.51 -4.85 -10.60
N GLY A 46 14.89 -3.91 -11.31
CA GLY A 46 15.28 -3.49 -12.66
C GLY A 46 14.96 -4.48 -13.79
N ARG A 47 14.45 -5.68 -13.48
CA ARG A 47 14.02 -6.65 -14.51
C ARG A 47 12.69 -6.25 -15.12
N GLU A 48 12.47 -6.63 -16.37
CA GLU A 48 11.16 -6.55 -17.03
C GLU A 48 10.09 -7.29 -16.21
N ILE A 49 8.85 -6.77 -16.22
CA ILE A 49 7.73 -7.24 -15.39
C ILE A 49 6.72 -8.08 -16.18
#